data_AF-A0A8T4JFX7-F1
#
_entry.id   AF-A0A8T4JFX7-F1
#
_cell.length_a   1.000
_cell.length_b   1.000
_cell.length_c   1.000
_cell.angle_alpha   90.00
_cell.angle_beta   90.00
_cell.angle_gamma   90.00
#
_symmetry.space_group_name_H-M   'P 1'
#
loop_
_entity.id
_entity.type
_entity.pdbx_description
1 polymer ?
#
loop_
_entity_poly.entity_id
_entity_poly.type
_entity_poly.pdbx_seq_one_letter_code
_entity_poly.pdbx_strand_id
1 'polypeptide(L)' 'MRNKIDVCLVIAWIFIITGIFAAVFGWYLVFSGTQLFGIDNKFYFYEAIGDGIFGIFFLLYSRLKNK' A
#
# COMPACT_ATOMS: atom_id res chain seq x y z
N MET A 1 -19.23 -19.22 16.87
CA MET A 1 -17.94 -18.61 16.46
C MET A 1 -18.22 -17.69 15.28
N ARG A 2 -18.30 -16.39 15.50
CA ARG A 2 -18.75 -15.45 14.47
C ARG A 2 -17.58 -15.12 13.55
N ASN A 3 -17.56 -15.78 12.40
CA ASN A 3 -16.64 -15.54 11.29
C ASN A 3 -16.96 -14.19 10.62
N LYS A 4 -16.82 -13.08 11.38
CA LYS A 4 -16.98 -11.73 10.85
C LYS A 4 -15.64 -11.34 10.27
N ILE A 5 -15.57 -11.28 8.94
CA ILE A 5 -14.42 -10.73 8.22
C ILE A 5 -14.18 -9.32 8.76
N ASP A 6 -12.97 -9.07 9.26
CA ASP A 6 -12.60 -7.74 9.70
C ASP A 6 -12.28 -6.88 8.47
N VAL A 7 -13.25 -6.06 8.08
CA VAL A 7 -13.17 -5.15 6.94
C VAL A 7 -11.95 -4.24 7.04
N CYS A 8 -11.58 -3.79 8.24
CA CYS A 8 -10.41 -2.94 8.43
C CYS A 8 -9.11 -3.70 8.17
N LEU A 9 -9.05 -4.98 8.56
CA LEU A 9 -7.91 -5.84 8.27
C LEU A 9 -7.75 -6.08 6.75
N VAL A 10 -8.86 -6.31 6.05
CA VAL A 10 -8.84 -6.50 4.59
C VAL A 10 -8.36 -5.22 3.89
N ILE A 11 -8.90 -4.06 4.27
CA ILE A 11 -8.48 -2.76 3.73
C ILE A 11 -7.00 -2.51 4.00
N ALA A 12 -6.52 -2.79 5.21
CA ALA A 12 -5.10 -2.65 5.56
C ALA A 12 -4.19 -3.44 4.60
N TRP A 13 -4.54 -4.69 4.32
CA TRP A 13 -3.77 -5.53 3.41
C TRP A 13 -3.84 -5.07 1.96
N ILE A 14 -4.97 -4.53 1.50
CA ILE A 14 -5.06 -3.93 0.16
C ILE A 14 -4.04 -2.80 0.02
N PHE A 15 -4.02 -1.85 0.96
CA PHE A 15 -3.05 -0.74 0.96
C PHE A 15 -1.60 -1.21 1.04
N ILE A 16 -1.29 -2.19 1.91
CA ILE A 16 0.07 -2.72 2.01
C ILE A 16 0.51 -3.34 0.68
N ILE A 17 -0.36 -4.12 0.04
CA ILE A 17 -0.06 -4.78 -1.22
C ILE A 17 0.13 -3.75 -2.33
N THR A 18 -0.77 -2.77 -2.47
CA THR A 18 -0.66 -1.72 -3.50
C THR A 18 0.59 -0.89 -3.30
N GLY A 19 0.95 -0.55 -2.06
CA GLY A 19 2.18 0.18 -1.75
C GLY A 19 3.45 -0.61 -2.10
N ILE A 20 3.48 -1.92 -1.85
CA ILE A 20 4.58 -2.80 -2.29
C ILE A 20 4.69 -2.81 -3.81
N PHE A 21 3.57 -2.95 -4.52
CA PHE A 21 3.56 -2.90 -5.98
C PHE A 21 4.07 -1.56 -6.51
N ALA A 22 3.62 -0.44 -5.93
CA ALA A 22 4.08 0.89 -6.31
C ALA A 22 5.60 1.05 -6.12
N ALA A 23 6.15 0.55 -5.01
CA ALA A 23 7.59 0.59 -4.76
C ALA A 23 8.38 -0.26 -5.77
N VAL A 24 7.96 -1.50 -6.02
CA VAL A 24 8.60 -2.39 -6.98
C VAL A 24 8.54 -1.81 -8.39
N PHE A 25 7.39 -1.24 -8.75
CA PHE A 25 7.19 -0.62 -10.05
C PHE A 25 8.02 0.66 -10.21
N GLY A 26 8.08 1.51 -9.19
CA GLY A 26 8.95 2.68 -9.18
C GLY A 26 10.42 2.32 -9.41
N TRP A 27 10.92 1.28 -8.73
CA TRP A 27 12.27 0.76 -8.96
C TRP A 27 12.47 0.21 -10.36
N TYR A 28 11.50 -0.58 -10.86
CA TYR A 28 11.55 -1.09 -12.23
C TYR A 28 11.70 0.05 -13.26
N LEU A 29 10.93 1.12 -13.12
CA LEU A 29 10.99 2.30 -14.01
C LEU A 29 12.29 3.08 -13.90
N VAL A 30 12.87 3.16 -12.70
CA VAL A 30 14.20 3.76 -12.50
C VAL A 30 15.26 2.93 -13.23
N PHE A 31 15.22 1.61 -13.13
CA PHE A 31 16.20 0.74 -13.80
C PHE A 31 16.03 0.69 -15.32
N SER A 32 14.79 0.74 -15.83
CA SER A 32 14.54 0.77 -17.27
C SER A 32 14.80 2.15 -17.90
N GLY A 33 14.96 3.20 -17.08
CA GLY A 33 15.10 4.58 -17.56
C GLY A 33 13.85 5.10 -18.28
N THR A 34 12.71 4.43 -18.11
CA THR A 34 11.46 4.78 -18.79
C THR A 34 10.54 5.57 -17.88
N GLN A 35 9.94 6.63 -18.41
CA GLN A 35 8.80 7.29 -17.78
C GLN A 35 7.51 6.70 -18.33
N LEU A 36 6.60 6.29 -17.43
CA LEU A 36 5.28 5.83 -17.82
C LEU A 36 4.28 6.97 -17.75
N PHE A 37 3.54 7.19 -18.84
CA PHE A 37 2.50 8.23 -18.96
C PHE A 37 3.00 9.65 -18.63
N GLY A 38 4.30 9.92 -18.76
CA GLY A 38 4.90 11.21 -18.39
C GLY A 38 4.95 11.47 -16.89
N ILE A 39 4.68 10.46 -16.05
CA ILE A 39 4.75 10.55 -14.59
C ILE A 39 6.21 10.36 -14.15
N ASP A 40 6.71 11.25 -13.30
CA ASP A 40 8.03 11.12 -12.70
C ASP A 40 8.07 9.85 -11.82
N ASN A 41 9.15 9.08 -11.94
CA ASN A 41 9.36 7.84 -11.17
C ASN A 41 9.27 8.09 -9.65
N LYS A 42 9.59 9.30 -9.19
CA LYS A 42 9.42 9.72 -7.78
C LYS A 42 7.99 9.57 -7.26
N PHE A 43 6.99 9.75 -8.13
CA PHE A 43 5.58 9.63 -7.78
C PHE A 43 5.23 8.27 -7.19
N TYR A 44 5.72 7.19 -7.80
CA TYR A 44 5.46 5.82 -7.34
C TYR A 44 6.03 5.53 -5.94
N PHE A 45 7.12 6.21 -5.55
CA PHE A 45 7.65 6.11 -4.20
C PHE A 45 6.80 6.90 -3.19
N TYR A 46 6.24 8.05 -3.57
CA TYR A 46 5.30 8.78 -2.72
C TYR A 46 4.01 7.99 -2.49
N GLU A 47 3.46 7.37 -3.55
CA GLU A 47 2.32 6.44 -3.47
C GLU A 47 2.64 5.29 -2.51
N ALA A 48 3.79 4.63 -2.68
CA ALA A 48 4.19 3.53 -1.81
C ALA A 48 4.26 3.91 -0.31
N ILE A 49 4.75 5.12 -0.01
CA ILE A 49 4.80 5.64 1.36
C ILE A 49 3.39 5.91 1.88
N GLY A 50 2.55 6.58 1.09
CA GLY A 50 1.16 6.89 1.45
C GLY A 50 0.37 5.62 1.78
N ASP A 51 0.43 4.65 0.88
CA ASP A 51 -0.18 3.33 1.04
C ASP A 51 0.36 2.58 2.27
N GLY A 52 1.66 2.66 2.54
CA GLY A 52 2.25 2.11 3.75
C GLY A 52 1.67 2.73 5.04
N ILE A 53 1.52 4.05 5.08
CA ILE A 53 0.95 4.77 6.23
C ILE A 53 -0.51 4.36 6.44
N PHE A 54 -1.34 4.37 5.39
CA PHE A 54 -2.76 3.98 5.49
C PHE A 54 -2.91 2.50 5.85
N GLY A 55 -2.09 1.62 5.25
CA GLY A 55 -2.06 0.20 5.56
C GLY A 55 -1.77 -0.08 7.03
N ILE A 56 -0.73 0.55 7.58
CA ILE A 56 -0.37 0.42 9.01
C ILE A 56 -1.49 0.98 9.90
N PHE A 57 -2.06 2.13 9.54
CA PHE A 57 -3.16 2.74 10.29
C PHE A 57 -4.36 1.79 10.41
N PHE A 58 -4.84 1.23 9.30
CA PHE A 58 -5.97 0.29 9.32
C PHE A 58 -5.64 -1.01 10.03
N LEU A 59 -4.39 -1.49 9.94
CA LEU A 59 -3.91 -2.67 10.65
C LEU A 59 -3.96 -2.46 12.18
N LEU A 60 -3.46 -1.32 12.66
CA LEU A 60 -3.49 -0.96 14.07
C LEU A 60 -4.93 -0.78 14.57
N TYR A 61 -5.77 -0.10 13.78
CA TYR A 61 -7.18 0.11 14.12
C TYR A 61 -7.95 -1.21 14.24
N SER A 62 -7.76 -2.13 13.29
CA SER A 62 -8.30 -3.50 13.36
C SER A 62 -7.88 -4.22 14.65
N ARG A 63 -6.60 -4.14 15.02
CA ARG A 63 -6.09 -4.76 16.25
C ARG A 63 -6.70 -4.15 17.52
N LEU A 64 -6.86 -2.82 17.57
CA LEU A 64 -7.45 -2.14 18.72
C LEU A 64 -8.95 -2.45 18.86
N LYS A 65 -9.68 -2.53 17.74
CA LYS A 65 -11.11 -2.84 17.74
C LYS A 65 -11.43 -4.27 18.20
N ASN A 66 -10.52 -5.21 17.96
CA ASN A 66 -10.70 -6.62 18.31
C ASN A 66 -10.11 -7.02 19.68
N LYS A 67 -9.56 -6.06 20.44
CA LYS A 67 -9.23 -6.23 21.86
C LYS A 67 -10.46 -6.00 22.72
#